data_AF-A0A941RP51-F1
#
_entry.id   AF-A0A941RP51-F1
#
_cell.length_a   1.000
_cell.length_b   1.000
_cell.length_c   1.000
_cell.angle_alpha   90.00
_cell.angle_beta   90.00
_cell.angle_gamma   90.00
#
_symmetry.space_group_name_H-M   'P 1'
#
loop_
_entity.id
_entity.type
_entity.pdbx_description
1 polymer ?
#
loop_
_entity_poly.entity_id
_entity_poly.type
_entity_poly.pdbx_seq_one_letter_code
_entity_poly.pdbx_strand_id
1 'polypeptide(L)'
;MDSNITSWLLFAIVLVACLWLVRALLRARAANEVADPKKQLGFVSKVEFEARPLLNRSEFQLLLVLEAVAREVDAGHRVMAQTCYGEFLRLKRGPRNDNADRAYRSINSKRADFVIVDSAGYPAAVVEY
;
A
#
# COMPACT_ATOMS: atom_id res chain seq x y z
N MET A 1 -33.29 44.76 -2.67
CA MET A 1 -32.42 43.61 -2.33
C MET A 1 -31.28 44.17 -1.51
N ASP A 2 -31.24 43.86 -0.22
CA ASP A 2 -30.38 44.56 0.74
C ASP A 2 -28.91 44.19 0.54
N SER A 3 -28.09 45.19 0.17
CA SER A 3 -26.65 45.06 -0.06
C SER A 3 -25.89 44.48 1.14
N ASN A 4 -26.43 44.65 2.35
CA ASN A 4 -25.91 44.05 3.58
C ASN A 4 -26.02 42.53 3.58
N ILE A 5 -27.14 41.96 3.12
CA ILE A 5 -27.34 40.50 3.09
C ILE A 5 -26.36 39.86 2.11
N THR A 6 -26.16 40.47 0.94
CA THR A 6 -25.16 40.01 -0.04
C THR A 6 -23.73 40.08 0.49
N SER A 7 -23.40 41.09 1.29
CA SER A 7 -22.07 41.23 1.93
C SER A 7 -21.83 40.16 3.00
N TRP A 8 -22.82 39.90 3.86
CA TRP A 8 -22.75 38.83 4.86
C TRP A 8 -22.65 37.43 4.23
N LEU A 9 -23.39 37.19 3.15
CA LEU A 9 -23.30 35.94 2.40
C LEU A 9 -21.92 35.77 1.75
N LEU A 10 -21.37 36.82 1.15
CA LEU A 10 -20.02 36.79 0.57
C LEU A 10 -18.96 36.51 1.66
N PHE A 11 -19.07 37.18 2.80
CA PHE A 11 -18.17 36.96 3.94
C PHE A 11 -18.25 35.53 4.48
N ALA A 12 -19.46 34.97 4.63
CA ALA A 12 -19.65 33.59 5.07
C ALA A 12 -19.03 32.59 4.07
N ILE A 13 -19.19 32.82 2.76
CA ILE A 13 -18.58 31.98 1.72
C ILE A 13 -17.06 32.03 1.79
N VAL A 14 -16.47 33.22 1.93
CA VAL A 14 -15.01 33.38 2.06
C VAL A 14 -14.50 32.70 3.34
N LEU A 15 -15.19 32.88 4.46
CA LEU A 15 -14.83 32.23 5.73
C LEU A 15 -14.83 30.70 5.60
N VAL A 16 -15.88 30.14 4.99
CA VAL A 16 -15.99 28.70 4.73
C VAL A 16 -14.88 28.22 3.78
N ALA A 17 -14.59 28.96 2.72
CA ALA A 17 -13.52 28.65 1.78
C ALA A 17 -12.13 28.69 2.46
N CYS A 18 -11.87 29.69 3.31
CA CYS A 18 -10.65 29.79 4.11
C CYS A 18 -10.52 28.63 5.10
N LEU A 19 -11.59 28.30 5.83
CA LEU A 19 -11.62 27.15 6.75
C LEU A 19 -11.37 25.83 6.00
N TRP A 20 -11.96 25.67 4.82
CA TRP A 20 -11.74 24.50 3.97
C TRP A 20 -10.28 24.42 3.50
N LEU A 21 -9.70 25.54 3.04
CA LEU A 21 -8.31 25.62 2.58
C LEU A 21 -7.32 25.32 3.71
N VAL A 22 -7.50 25.92 4.89
CA VAL A 22 -6.65 25.65 6.06
C VAL A 22 -6.73 24.17 6.45
N ARG A 23 -7.93 23.58 6.47
CA ARG A 23 -8.09 22.13 6.71
C ARG A 23 -7.38 21.29 5.65
N ALA A 24 -7.47 21.66 4.37
CA ALA A 24 -6.79 20.95 3.29
C ALA A 24 -5.26 21.00 3.44
N LEU A 25 -4.71 22.17 3.78
CA LEU A 25 -3.28 22.36 4.01
C LEU A 25 -2.78 21.58 5.23
N LEU A 26 -3.52 21.60 6.34
CA LEU A 26 -3.18 20.83 7.53
C LEU A 26 -3.17 19.32 7.24
N ARG A 27 -4.15 18.82 6.46
CA ARG A 27 -4.19 17.42 6.02
C ARG A 27 -2.99 17.06 5.14
N ALA A 28 -2.65 17.91 4.17
CA ALA A 28 -1.50 17.68 3.29
C ALA A 28 -0.18 17.66 4.07
N ARG A 29 -0.02 18.56 5.05
CA ARG A 29 1.14 18.56 5.94
C ARG A 29 1.23 17.26 6.74
N ALA A 30 0.14 16.85 7.39
CA ALA A 30 0.10 15.60 8.16
C ALA A 30 0.46 14.37 7.31
N ALA A 31 -0.08 14.29 6.08
CA ALA A 31 0.27 13.22 5.14
C ALA A 31 1.77 13.20 4.80
N ASN A 32 2.39 14.37 4.61
CA ASN A 32 3.83 14.48 4.38
C ASN A 32 4.66 14.05 5.61
N GLU A 33 4.15 14.22 6.83
CA GLU A 33 4.88 13.78 8.04
C GLU A 33 4.97 12.26 8.12
N VAL A 34 3.91 11.55 7.71
CA VAL A 34 3.89 10.08 7.67
C VAL A 34 4.78 9.54 6.54
N ALA A 35 5.01 10.32 5.48
CA ALA A 35 5.87 9.94 4.36
C ALA A 35 7.37 10.16 4.64
N ASP A 36 7.74 10.94 5.66
CA ASP A 36 9.14 11.22 6.03
C ASP A 36 9.76 10.03 6.80
N PRO A 37 10.76 9.32 6.24
CA PRO A 37 11.36 8.15 6.90
C PRO A 37 11.91 8.43 8.30
N LYS A 38 12.41 9.64 8.56
CA LYS A 38 12.95 9.99 9.89
C LYS A 38 11.84 10.10 10.91
N LYS A 39 10.67 10.61 10.52
CA LYS A 39 9.49 10.69 11.38
C LYS A 39 8.82 9.33 11.56
N GLN A 40 8.81 8.48 10.53
CA GLN A 40 8.27 7.12 10.58
C GLN A 40 8.89 6.30 11.71
N LEU A 41 10.22 6.24 11.80
CA LEU A 41 10.89 5.53 12.88
C LEU A 41 10.51 6.10 14.25
N GLY A 42 10.40 7.43 14.36
CA GLY A 42 9.96 8.10 15.57
C GLY A 42 8.49 7.82 15.94
N PHE A 43 7.62 7.47 14.99
CA PHE A 43 6.26 6.99 15.28
C PHE A 43 6.29 5.54 15.76
N VAL A 44 7.03 4.67 15.05
CA VAL A 44 7.20 3.25 15.40
C VAL A 44 7.79 3.11 16.80
N SER A 45 8.82 3.88 17.14
CA SER A 45 9.51 3.77 18.44
C SER A 45 8.67 4.23 19.63
N LYS A 46 7.51 4.87 19.41
CA LYS A 46 6.65 5.43 20.47
C LYS A 46 5.48 4.52 20.85
N VAL A 47 5.32 3.40 20.17
CA VAL A 47 4.23 2.46 20.39
C VAL A 47 4.80 1.07 20.61
N GLU A 48 4.10 0.26 21.40
CA GLU A 48 4.41 -1.15 21.58
C GLU A 48 3.78 -1.97 20.46
N PHE A 49 4.48 -3.02 20.03
CA PHE A 49 4.00 -3.98 19.05
C PHE A 49 3.91 -5.35 19.69
N GLU A 50 2.83 -6.06 19.40
CA GLU A 50 2.67 -7.47 19.75
C GLU A 50 2.77 -8.34 18.50
N ALA A 51 3.26 -9.57 18.68
CA ALA A 51 3.23 -10.56 17.61
C ALA A 51 1.79 -11.04 17.39
N ARG A 52 1.43 -11.23 16.12
CA ARG A 52 0.15 -11.81 15.70
C ARG A 52 0.38 -12.87 14.63
N PRO A 53 -0.53 -13.83 14.44
CA PRO A 53 -0.50 -14.72 13.29
C PRO A 53 -0.39 -13.92 11.99
N LEU A 54 0.54 -14.33 11.12
CA LEU A 54 0.75 -13.70 9.82
C LEU A 54 -0.46 -13.92 8.90
N LEU A 55 -1.02 -15.13 8.93
CA LEU A 55 -2.15 -15.56 8.13
C LEU A 55 -3.37 -15.76 9.03
N ASN A 56 -4.55 -15.47 8.48
CA ASN A 56 -5.80 -15.89 9.09
C ASN A 56 -5.98 -17.42 8.98
N ARG A 57 -6.98 -17.98 9.65
CA ARG A 57 -7.18 -19.44 9.70
C ARG A 57 -7.32 -20.06 8.32
N SER A 58 -8.06 -19.43 7.41
CA SER A 58 -8.37 -20.02 6.12
C SER A 58 -7.25 -19.81 5.10
N GLU A 59 -6.56 -18.68 5.13
CA GLU A 59 -5.28 -18.47 4.43
C GLU A 59 -4.24 -19.51 4.86
N PHE A 60 -4.15 -19.79 6.16
CA PHE A 60 -3.23 -20.82 6.66
C PHE A 60 -3.58 -22.21 6.14
N GLN A 61 -4.87 -22.56 6.06
CA GLN A 61 -5.27 -23.83 5.42
C GLN A 61 -4.90 -23.86 3.93
N LEU A 62 -5.10 -22.75 3.22
CA LEU A 62 -4.70 -22.66 1.81
C LEU A 62 -3.18 -22.80 1.65
N LEU A 63 -2.37 -22.18 2.52
CA LEU A 63 -0.92 -22.34 2.51
C LEU A 63 -0.53 -23.83 2.57
N LEU A 64 -1.12 -24.60 3.49
CA LEU A 64 -0.82 -26.03 3.65
C LEU A 64 -1.16 -26.83 2.38
N VAL A 65 -2.27 -26.50 1.72
CA VAL A 65 -2.66 -27.12 0.44
C VAL A 65 -1.65 -26.76 -0.65
N LEU A 66 -1.30 -25.49 -0.79
CA LEU A 66 -0.34 -25.02 -1.80
C LEU A 66 1.04 -25.66 -1.59
N GLU A 67 1.51 -25.77 -0.35
CA GLU A 67 2.78 -26.43 -0.02
C GLU A 67 2.75 -27.93 -0.26
N ALA A 68 1.61 -28.60 -0.07
CA ALA A 68 1.44 -30.00 -0.42
C ALA A 68 1.53 -30.19 -1.95
N VAL A 69 0.77 -29.42 -2.71
CA VAL A 69 0.79 -29.45 -4.18
C VAL A 69 2.18 -29.15 -4.72
N ALA A 70 2.86 -28.12 -4.20
CA ALA A 70 4.21 -27.76 -4.64
C ALA A 70 5.22 -28.91 -4.44
N ARG A 71 5.08 -29.68 -3.36
CA ARG A 71 5.89 -30.87 -3.08
C ARG A 71 5.53 -32.05 -3.97
N GLU A 72 4.24 -32.29 -4.20
CA GLU A 72 3.76 -33.40 -5.05
C GLU A 72 4.18 -33.25 -6.52
N VAL A 73 4.26 -32.02 -7.02
CA VAL A 73 4.77 -31.72 -8.37
C VAL A 73 6.27 -32.05 -8.49
N ASP A 74 7.00 -32.08 -7.37
CA ASP A 74 8.44 -32.43 -7.27
C ASP A 74 9.36 -31.71 -8.29
N ALA A 75 9.02 -30.47 -8.65
CA ALA A 75 9.78 -29.65 -9.60
C ALA A 75 10.56 -28.50 -8.91
N GLY A 76 10.70 -28.57 -7.58
CA GLY A 76 11.40 -27.55 -6.78
C GLY A 76 10.63 -26.25 -6.57
N HIS A 77 9.30 -26.26 -6.74
CA HIS A 77 8.45 -25.10 -6.46
C HIS A 77 8.44 -24.75 -4.97
N ARG A 78 8.32 -23.45 -4.66
CA ARG A 78 8.20 -22.94 -3.28
C ARG A 78 7.06 -21.94 -3.18
N VAL A 79 6.37 -21.93 -2.04
CA VAL A 79 5.28 -21.00 -1.76
C VAL A 79 5.78 -19.85 -0.87
N MET A 80 5.47 -18.62 -1.24
CA MET A 80 5.81 -17.40 -0.49
C MET A 80 4.50 -16.68 -0.13
N ALA A 81 4.20 -16.54 1.16
CA ALA A 81 2.98 -15.87 1.62
C ALA A 81 3.20 -14.36 1.83
N GLN A 82 2.16 -13.56 1.61
CA GLN A 82 2.13 -12.11 1.90
C GLN A 82 3.25 -11.31 1.22
N THR A 83 3.60 -11.70 -0.01
CA THR A 83 4.75 -11.15 -0.75
C THR A 83 4.37 -9.85 -1.45
N CYS A 84 5.14 -8.78 -1.27
CA CYS A 84 4.95 -7.53 -2.01
C CYS A 84 5.16 -7.75 -3.52
N TYR A 85 4.29 -7.19 -4.36
CA TYR A 85 4.38 -7.38 -5.82
C TYR A 85 5.71 -6.87 -6.40
N GLY A 86 6.30 -5.83 -5.80
CA GLY A 86 7.59 -5.27 -6.22
C GLY A 86 8.79 -6.20 -6.04
N GLU A 87 8.66 -7.28 -5.26
CA GLU A 87 9.74 -8.26 -5.05
C GLU A 87 9.89 -9.21 -6.24
N PHE A 88 8.81 -9.46 -7.00
CA PHE A 88 8.82 -10.39 -8.14
C PHE A 88 8.39 -9.75 -9.47
N LEU A 89 7.87 -8.52 -9.44
CA LEU A 89 7.55 -7.74 -10.64
C LEU A 89 8.38 -6.46 -10.70
N ARG A 90 8.92 -6.20 -11.88
CA ARG A 90 9.62 -4.95 -12.19
C ARG A 90 9.12 -4.37 -13.50
N LEU A 91 9.20 -3.05 -13.61
CA LEU A 91 8.99 -2.38 -14.89
C LEU A 91 10.02 -2.89 -15.90
N LYS A 92 9.58 -3.10 -17.15
CA LYS A 92 10.51 -3.34 -18.26
C LYS A 92 11.39 -2.11 -18.45
N ARG A 93 12.62 -2.31 -18.94
CA ARG A 93 13.54 -1.20 -19.22
C ARG A 93 12.91 -0.26 -20.25
N GLY A 94 12.95 1.04 -19.96
CA GLY A 94 12.38 2.10 -20.79
C GLY A 94 12.66 3.48 -20.18
N PRO A 95 12.25 4.57 -20.86
CA PRO A 95 12.44 5.92 -20.34
C PRO A 95 11.70 6.07 -19.00
N ARG A 96 12.40 6.56 -17.99
CA ARG A 96 11.82 6.88 -16.69
C ARG A 96 11.02 8.18 -16.83
N ASN A 97 9.75 8.12 -16.47
CA ASN A 97 8.84 9.27 -16.45
C ASN A 97 7.95 9.19 -15.21
N ASP A 98 7.15 10.23 -14.97
CA ASP A 98 6.25 10.29 -13.83
C ASP A 98 5.31 9.07 -13.73
N ASN A 99 4.87 8.52 -14.87
CA ASN A 99 4.00 7.33 -14.88
C ASN A 99 4.76 6.07 -14.45
N ALA A 100 6.03 5.92 -14.86
CA ALA A 100 6.89 4.84 -14.41
C ALA A 100 7.13 4.92 -12.88
N ASP A 101 7.40 6.11 -12.36
CA ASP A 101 7.57 6.30 -10.91
C ASP A 101 6.29 6.04 -10.12
N ARG A 102 5.14 6.52 -10.63
CA ARG A 102 3.82 6.23 -10.04
C ARG A 102 3.52 4.73 -10.09
N ALA A 103 3.77 4.05 -11.20
CA ALA A 103 3.54 2.61 -11.34
C ALA A 103 4.43 1.80 -10.38
N TYR A 104 5.71 2.17 -10.27
CA TYR A 104 6.64 1.53 -9.33
C TYR A 104 6.17 1.67 -7.87
N ARG A 105 5.70 2.85 -7.46
CA ARG A 105 5.15 3.03 -6.10
C ARG A 105 3.87 2.23 -5.88
N SER A 106 2.95 2.26 -6.86
CA SER A 106 1.65 1.57 -6.77
C SER A 106 1.77 0.05 -6.73
N ILE A 107 2.77 -0.55 -7.38
CA ILE A 107 2.96 -2.00 -7.33
C ILE A 107 3.60 -2.43 -6.00
N ASN A 108 4.53 -1.64 -5.46
CA ASN A 108 5.17 -1.92 -4.17
C ASN A 108 4.21 -1.76 -2.98
N SER A 109 3.12 -1.01 -3.13
CA SER A 109 2.07 -0.90 -2.12
C SER A 109 1.08 -2.06 -2.12
N LYS A 110 1.20 -3.02 -3.05
CA LYS A 110 0.34 -4.20 -3.16
C LYS A 110 1.09 -5.45 -2.71
N ARG A 111 0.37 -6.35 -2.05
CA ARG A 111 0.84 -7.67 -1.65
C ARG A 111 -0.02 -8.73 -2.30
N ALA A 112 0.61 -9.83 -2.70
CA ALA A 112 -0.06 -11.06 -3.09
C ALA A 112 -0.25 -11.90 -1.83
N ASP A 113 -1.40 -12.57 -1.73
CA ASP A 113 -1.62 -13.50 -0.62
C ASP A 113 -0.62 -14.66 -0.69
N PHE A 114 -0.45 -15.24 -1.88
CA PHE A 114 0.56 -16.27 -2.15
C PHE A 114 1.22 -16.12 -3.52
N VAL A 115 2.53 -16.34 -3.58
CA VAL A 115 3.32 -16.46 -4.81
C VAL A 115 3.98 -17.83 -4.84
N ILE A 116 3.74 -18.59 -5.89
CA ILE A 116 4.46 -19.83 -6.17
C ILE A 116 5.65 -19.46 -7.05
N VAL A 117 6.86 -19.78 -6.60
CA VAL A 117 8.08 -19.61 -7.39
C VAL A 117 8.61 -20.95 -7.88
N ASP A 118 9.23 -20.96 -9.05
CA ASP A 118 9.91 -22.13 -9.59
C ASP A 118 11.26 -22.41 -8.88
N SER A 119 11.95 -23.46 -9.32
CA SER A 119 13.25 -23.85 -8.77
C SER A 119 14.38 -22.83 -8.99
N ALA A 120 14.20 -21.91 -9.94
CA ALA A 120 15.11 -20.80 -10.20
C ALA A 120 14.70 -19.52 -9.43
N GLY A 121 13.59 -19.54 -8.70
CA GLY A 121 13.07 -18.42 -7.94
C GLY A 121 12.23 -17.42 -8.74
N TYR A 122 11.82 -17.75 -9.97
CA TYR A 122 10.92 -16.91 -10.75
C TYR A 122 9.45 -17.18 -10.41
N PRO A 123 8.56 -16.16 -10.47
CA PRO A 123 7.15 -16.34 -10.19
C PRO A 123 6.50 -17.24 -11.25
N ALA A 124 5.96 -18.38 -10.81
CA ALA A 124 5.21 -19.33 -11.63
C ALA A 124 3.70 -19.07 -11.58
N ALA A 125 3.18 -18.72 -10.40
CA ALA A 125 1.76 -18.38 -10.21
C ALA A 125 1.55 -17.44 -9.01
N VAL A 126 0.43 -16.72 -9.04
CA VAL A 126 -0.08 -15.92 -7.92
C VAL A 126 -1.46 -16.47 -7.55
N VAL A 127 -1.71 -16.63 -6.26
CA VAL A 127 -3.01 -17.06 -5.71
C VAL A 127 -3.47 -15.99 -4.74
N GLU A 128 -4.65 -15.43 -4.99
CA GLU A 128 -5.33 -14.45 -4.13
C GLU A 128 -6.50 -15.16 -3.43
N TYR A 129 -6.75 -14.82 -2.17
CA TYR A 129 -7.70 -15.49 -1.28
C TYR A 129 -8.90 -14.61 -0.90
#